data_AF-D2H251-F1
#
_entry.id   AF-D2H251-F1
#
_cell.length_a   1.000
_cell.length_b   1.000
_cell.length_c   1.000
_cell.angle_alpha   90.00
_cell.angle_beta   90.00
_cell.angle_gamma   90.00
#
_symmetry.space_group_name_H-M   'P 1'
#
loop_
_entity.id
_entity.type
_entity.pdbx_description
1 polymer ?
#
loop_
_entity_poly.entity_id
_entity_poly.type
_entity_poly.pdbx_seq_one_letter_code
_entity_poly.pdbx_strand_id
1 'polypeptide(L)'
;ILNSGDSVTSSYVSVNILIAVGSVIMILGFLGCCGAMRESRCMLLLFFIGLLLILLLQVAAGVLGATFKSESERLLNETLYENIKLLSGADKEAEAFQKALIKFQKEFKCCGLVNGAADWGNNFQENYKSCECSSSSDACVMYEGKQVYEQ
;
A
#
# COMPACT_ATOMS: atom_id res chain seq x y z
N ILE A 1 -2.41 5.87 -21.45
CA ILE A 1 -1.41 6.95 -21.59
C ILE A 1 -0.74 7.10 -20.24
N LEU A 2 0.35 6.38 -20.01
CA LEU A 2 1.34 6.66 -18.97
C LEU A 2 2.69 6.35 -19.63
N ASN A 3 3.50 7.40 -19.77
CA ASN A 3 4.71 7.44 -20.58
C ASN A 3 5.88 6.75 -19.85
N SER A 4 6.76 6.10 -20.62
CA SER A 4 7.88 5.24 -20.20
C SER A 4 9.07 5.98 -19.54
N GLY A 5 8.83 6.94 -18.65
CA GLY A 5 9.87 7.83 -18.11
C GLY A 5 10.06 7.86 -16.59
N ASP A 6 9.51 6.92 -15.83
CA ASP A 6 9.33 7.06 -14.37
C ASP A 6 9.93 5.93 -13.52
N SER A 7 11.05 5.32 -13.90
CA SER A 7 11.73 4.34 -13.04
C SER A 7 12.34 4.96 -11.76
N VAL A 8 12.50 6.29 -11.68
CA VAL A 8 12.96 7.02 -10.47
C VAL A 8 11.79 7.53 -9.61
N THR A 9 10.56 7.39 -10.09
CA THR A 9 9.38 8.13 -9.57
C THR A 9 8.61 7.34 -8.51
N SER A 10 8.79 6.02 -8.42
CA SER A 10 7.97 5.10 -7.60
C SER A 10 7.90 5.39 -6.10
N SER A 11 9.00 5.79 -5.44
CA SER A 11 8.96 6.17 -4.01
C SER A 11 8.34 7.56 -3.79
N TYR A 12 8.57 8.51 -4.71
CA TYR A 12 8.03 9.86 -4.61
C TYR A 12 6.53 9.92 -4.96
N VAL A 13 6.03 9.01 -5.79
CA VAL A 13 4.60 8.92 -6.15
C VAL A 13 3.74 8.75 -4.91
N SER A 14 4.08 7.80 -4.04
CA SER A 14 3.33 7.55 -2.80
C SER A 14 3.31 8.78 -1.89
N VAL A 15 4.46 9.45 -1.71
CA VAL A 15 4.56 10.66 -0.90
C VAL A 15 3.77 11.81 -1.51
N ASN A 16 3.84 12.01 -2.83
CA ASN A 16 3.11 13.05 -3.54
C ASN A 16 1.59 12.84 -3.46
N ILE A 17 1.12 11.60 -3.56
CA ILE A 17 -0.30 11.26 -3.39
C ILE A 17 -0.74 11.58 -1.95
N LEU A 18 0.05 11.20 -0.93
CA LEU A 18 -0.27 11.51 0.46
C LEU A 18 -0.38 13.02 0.71
N ILE A 19 0.54 13.82 0.15
CA ILE A 19 0.50 15.29 0.24
C ILE A 19 -0.76 15.83 -0.44
N ALA A 20 -1.08 15.37 -1.64
CA ALA A 20 -2.25 15.82 -2.38
C ALA A 20 -3.55 15.50 -1.61
N VAL A 21 -3.70 14.26 -1.12
CA VAL A 21 -4.86 13.83 -0.32
C VAL A 21 -4.97 14.66 0.96
N GLY A 22 -3.87 14.84 1.70
CA GLY A 22 -3.85 15.65 2.92
C GLY A 22 -4.26 17.10 2.68
N SER A 23 -3.81 17.69 1.57
CA SER A 23 -4.17 19.06 1.16
C SER A 23 -5.67 19.19 0.88
N VAL A 24 -6.26 18.22 0.16
CA VAL A 24 -7.70 18.20 -0.12
C VAL A 24 -8.52 18.07 1.17
N ILE A 25 -8.11 17.17 2.07
CA ILE A 25 -8.77 16.98 3.37
C ILE A 25 -8.72 18.27 4.20
N MET A 26 -7.57 18.96 4.23
CA MET A 26 -7.41 20.22 4.95
C MET A 26 -8.33 21.32 4.39
N ILE A 27 -8.41 21.45 3.06
CA ILE A 27 -9.28 22.44 2.41
C ILE A 27 -10.75 22.15 2.72
N LEU A 28 -11.19 20.89 2.58
CA LEU A 28 -12.58 20.51 2.87
C LEU A 28 -12.91 20.70 4.36
N GLY A 29 -11.99 20.34 5.26
CA GLY A 29 -12.15 20.57 6.70
C GLY A 29 -12.27 22.05 7.05
N PHE A 30 -11.44 22.90 6.43
CA PHE A 30 -11.53 24.35 6.61
C PHE A 30 -12.86 24.91 6.10
N LEU A 31 -13.30 24.52 4.89
CA LEU A 31 -14.58 24.95 4.33
C LEU A 31 -15.76 24.51 5.20
N GLY A 32 -15.74 23.29 5.72
CA GLY A 32 -16.76 22.78 6.64
C GLY A 32 -16.78 23.55 7.97
N CYS A 33 -15.62 23.68 8.62
CA CYS A 33 -15.50 24.34 9.92
C CYS A 33 -15.82 25.84 9.85
N CYS A 34 -15.21 26.58 8.92
CA CYS A 34 -15.49 28.00 8.73
C CYS A 34 -16.87 28.26 8.15
N GLY A 35 -17.38 27.38 7.28
CA GLY A 35 -18.73 27.48 6.73
C GLY A 35 -19.80 27.39 7.82
N ALA A 36 -19.62 26.47 8.79
CA ALA A 36 -20.50 26.35 9.94
C ALA A 36 -20.40 27.56 10.88
N MET A 37 -19.19 27.97 11.26
CA MET A 37 -18.98 29.11 12.17
C MET A 37 -19.48 30.44 11.60
N ARG A 38 -19.35 30.65 10.28
CA ARG A 38 -19.77 31.90 9.62
C ARG A 38 -21.21 31.86 9.11
N GLU A 39 -21.95 30.79 9.38
CA GLU A 39 -23.30 30.54 8.85
C GLU A 39 -23.38 30.74 7.31
N SER A 40 -22.26 30.51 6.62
CA SER A 40 -22.12 30.82 5.21
C SER A 40 -22.60 29.64 4.38
N ARG A 41 -23.82 29.77 3.85
CA ARG A 41 -24.43 28.76 2.98
C ARG A 41 -23.56 28.43 1.77
N CYS A 42 -22.87 29.42 1.19
CA CYS A 42 -22.00 29.21 0.04
C CYS A 42 -20.81 28.27 0.38
N MET A 43 -20.15 28.49 1.53
CA MET A 43 -19.03 27.64 1.96
C MET A 43 -19.48 26.21 2.30
N LEU A 44 -20.65 26.06 2.94
CA LEU A 44 -21.23 24.75 3.24
C LEU A 44 -21.66 24.00 1.97
N LEU A 45 -22.20 24.70 0.97
CA LEU A 45 -22.54 24.11 -0.33
C LEU A 45 -21.29 23.61 -1.07
N LEU A 46 -20.20 24.39 -1.06
CA LEU A 46 -18.92 23.95 -1.66
C LEU A 46 -18.37 22.70 -0.96
N PHE A 47 -18.44 22.65 0.36
CA PHE A 47 -18.08 21.46 1.13
C PHE A 47 -18.94 20.25 0.74
N PHE A 48 -20.26 20.41 0.69
CA PHE A 48 -21.19 19.33 0.31
C PHE A 48 -20.95 18.83 -1.12
N ILE A 49 -20.76 19.73 -2.09
CA ILE A 49 -20.45 19.36 -3.48
C ILE A 49 -19.10 18.64 -3.54
N GLY A 50 -18.08 19.10 -2.82
CA GLY A 50 -16.78 18.45 -2.74
C GLY A 50 -16.88 17.01 -2.20
N LEU A 51 -17.62 16.82 -1.10
CA LEU A 51 -17.87 15.48 -0.55
C LEU A 51 -18.65 14.58 -1.52
N LEU A 52 -19.67 15.14 -2.19
CA LEU A 52 -20.47 14.40 -3.17
C LEU A 52 -19.58 13.91 -4.33
N LEU A 53 -18.70 14.76 -4.85
CA LEU A 53 -17.77 14.39 -5.92
C LEU A 53 -16.80 13.29 -5.47
N ILE A 54 -16.26 13.40 -4.25
CA ILE A 54 -15.40 12.34 -3.68
C ILE A 54 -16.15 11.02 -3.58
N LEU A 55 -17.41 11.06 -3.12
CA LEU A 55 -18.24 9.86 -3.01
C LEU A 55 -18.49 9.22 -4.38
N LEU A 56 -18.82 10.02 -5.40
CA LEU A 56 -19.01 9.51 -6.76
C LEU A 56 -17.72 8.90 -7.32
N LEU A 57 -16.57 9.53 -7.08
CA LEU A 57 -15.26 8.98 -7.47
C LEU A 57 -14.94 7.68 -6.75
N GLN A 58 -15.22 7.58 -5.44
CA GLN A 58 -15.01 6.36 -4.66
C GLN A 58 -15.90 5.22 -5.16
N VAL A 59 -17.18 5.49 -5.45
CA VAL A 59 -18.09 4.49 -6.01
C VAL A 59 -17.62 4.04 -7.39
N ALA A 60 -17.24 4.98 -8.27
CA ALA A 60 -16.71 4.66 -9.59
C ALA A 60 -15.44 3.80 -9.50
N ALA A 61 -14.49 4.19 -8.65
CA ALA A 61 -13.27 3.41 -8.40
C ALA A 61 -13.59 2.01 -7.85
N GLY A 62 -14.54 1.89 -6.93
CA GLY A 62 -14.98 0.60 -6.38
C GLY A 62 -15.61 -0.31 -7.43
N VAL A 63 -16.48 0.24 -8.28
CA VAL A 63 -17.10 -0.51 -9.38
C VAL A 63 -16.03 -0.95 -10.39
N LEU A 64 -15.15 -0.05 -10.81
CA LEU A 64 -14.06 -0.38 -11.73
C LEU A 64 -13.12 -1.44 -11.14
N GLY A 65 -12.75 -1.32 -9.87
CA GLY A 65 -11.93 -2.31 -9.18
C GLY A 65 -12.60 -3.69 -9.10
N ALA A 66 -13.92 -3.74 -8.90
CA ALA A 66 -14.67 -4.98 -8.90
C ALA A 66 -14.79 -5.61 -10.29
N THR A 67 -15.02 -4.80 -11.34
CA THR A 67 -15.19 -5.32 -12.71
C THR A 67 -13.88 -5.76 -13.34
N PHE A 68 -12.78 -5.05 -13.06
CA PHE A 68 -11.45 -5.34 -13.63
C PHE A 68 -10.58 -6.18 -12.70
N LYS A 69 -11.18 -6.89 -11.74
CA LYS A 69 -10.46 -7.67 -10.71
C LYS A 69 -9.38 -8.58 -11.31
N SER A 70 -9.70 -9.36 -12.34
CA SER A 70 -8.75 -10.30 -12.95
C SER A 70 -7.55 -9.62 -13.62
N GLU A 71 -7.77 -8.44 -14.21
CA GLU A 71 -6.70 -7.67 -14.83
C GLU A 71 -5.84 -6.97 -13.78
N SER A 72 -6.47 -6.42 -12.74
CA SER A 72 -5.79 -5.86 -11.58
C SER A 72 -4.93 -6.89 -10.85
N GLU A 73 -5.44 -8.11 -10.62
CA GLU A 73 -4.67 -9.21 -10.02
C GLU A 73 -3.48 -9.60 -10.89
N ARG A 74 -3.64 -9.66 -12.21
CA ARG A 74 -2.53 -9.94 -13.14
C ARG A 74 -1.44 -8.87 -13.05
N LEU A 75 -1.81 -7.61 -13.13
CA LEU A 75 -0.86 -6.48 -13.05
C LEU A 75 -0.18 -6.42 -11.67
N LEU A 76 -0.94 -6.66 -10.59
CA LEU A 76 -0.39 -6.75 -9.25
C LEU A 76 0.61 -7.88 -9.14
N ASN A 77 0.25 -9.09 -9.58
CA ASN A 77 1.13 -10.24 -9.50
C ASN A 77 2.40 -10.01 -10.32
N GLU A 78 2.30 -9.50 -11.55
CA GLU A 78 3.47 -9.16 -12.38
C GLU A 78 4.39 -8.17 -11.65
N THR A 79 3.83 -7.10 -11.11
CA THR A 79 4.57 -6.11 -10.31
C THR A 79 5.22 -6.76 -9.09
N LEU A 80 4.49 -7.60 -8.34
CA LEU A 80 5.01 -8.27 -7.15
C LEU A 80 6.14 -9.24 -7.51
N TYR A 81 5.96 -10.04 -8.57
CA TYR A 81 7.00 -10.95 -9.08
C TYR A 81 8.26 -10.19 -9.49
N GLU A 82 8.12 -9.03 -10.12
CA GLU A 82 9.28 -8.18 -10.38
C GLU A 82 9.93 -7.68 -9.10
N ASN A 83 9.17 -7.34 -8.06
CA ASN A 83 9.73 -6.86 -6.79
C ASN A 83 10.37 -7.98 -5.96
N ILE A 84 10.08 -9.26 -6.20
CA ILE A 84 10.75 -10.38 -5.52
C ILE A 84 12.28 -10.30 -5.69
N LYS A 85 12.76 -9.87 -6.87
CA LYS A 85 14.20 -9.75 -7.13
C LYS A 85 14.89 -8.76 -6.17
N LEU A 86 14.16 -7.79 -5.62
CA LEU A 86 14.67 -6.84 -4.63
C LEU A 86 14.82 -7.46 -3.23
N LEU A 87 14.10 -8.53 -2.91
CA LEU A 87 14.28 -9.24 -1.63
C LEU A 87 15.60 -10.02 -1.59
N SER A 88 16.04 -10.53 -2.74
CA SER A 88 17.32 -11.24 -2.89
C SER A 88 18.48 -10.33 -3.36
N GLY A 89 18.17 -9.09 -3.75
CA GLY A 89 19.14 -8.12 -4.25
C GLY A 89 20.09 -7.61 -3.17
N ALA A 90 21.23 -7.06 -3.60
CA ALA A 90 22.29 -6.53 -2.73
C ALA A 90 22.60 -5.05 -2.99
N ASP A 91 21.84 -4.40 -3.87
CA ASP A 91 21.97 -2.99 -4.20
C ASP A 91 21.20 -2.10 -3.21
N LYS A 92 21.45 -0.79 -3.27
CA LYS A 92 20.84 0.17 -2.32
C LYS A 92 19.32 0.26 -2.45
N GLU A 93 18.77 -0.01 -3.63
CA GLU A 93 17.33 0.00 -3.85
C GLU A 93 16.69 -1.24 -3.21
N ALA A 94 17.32 -2.40 -3.37
CA ALA A 94 16.96 -3.63 -2.66
C ALA A 94 16.98 -3.46 -1.14
N GLU A 95 18.03 -2.84 -0.57
CA GLU A 95 18.12 -2.62 0.89
C GLU A 95 16.95 -1.76 1.41
N ALA A 96 16.62 -0.68 0.71
CA ALA A 96 15.51 0.19 1.07
C ALA A 96 14.17 -0.55 1.02
N PHE A 97 13.96 -1.35 -0.02
CA PHE A 97 12.77 -2.18 -0.18
C PHE A 97 12.65 -3.25 0.90
N GLN A 98 13.73 -4.00 1.17
CA GLN A 98 13.79 -5.03 2.22
C GLN A 98 13.45 -4.43 3.59
N LYS A 99 13.99 -3.25 3.93
CA LYS A 99 13.70 -2.57 5.20
C LYS A 99 12.23 -2.18 5.31
N ALA A 100 11.63 -1.68 4.23
CA ALA A 100 10.21 -1.35 4.18
C ALA A 100 9.36 -2.62 4.37
N LEU A 101 9.70 -3.71 3.67
CA LEU A 101 9.00 -4.99 3.76
C LEU A 101 9.13 -5.63 5.14
N ILE A 102 10.30 -5.59 5.77
CA ILE A 102 10.51 -6.08 7.15
C ILE A 102 9.58 -5.37 8.12
N LYS A 103 9.44 -4.05 7.99
CA LYS A 103 8.52 -3.28 8.83
C LYS A 103 7.07 -3.65 8.54
N PHE A 104 6.72 -3.82 7.26
CA PHE A 104 5.39 -4.22 6.83
C PHE A 104 4.99 -5.59 7.39
N GLN A 105 5.87 -6.60 7.28
CA GLN A 105 5.64 -7.95 7.78
C GLN A 105 5.45 -8.00 9.30
N LYS A 106 6.20 -7.18 10.05
CA LYS A 106 6.02 -7.06 11.51
C LYS A 106 4.69 -6.44 11.91
N GLU A 107 4.24 -5.43 11.15
CA GLU A 107 2.99 -4.72 11.43
C GLU A 107 1.76 -5.57 11.05
N PHE A 108 1.81 -6.21 9.88
CA PHE A 108 0.68 -6.93 9.30
C PHE A 108 0.71 -8.43 9.53
N LYS A 109 1.74 -8.95 10.22
CA LYS A 109 1.87 -10.37 10.56
C LYS A 109 1.74 -11.28 9.33
N CYS A 110 2.52 -10.99 8.30
CA CYS A 110 2.59 -11.79 7.07
C CYS A 110 4.05 -12.13 6.75
N CYS A 111 4.30 -13.08 5.85
CA CYS A 111 5.64 -13.40 5.38
C CYS A 111 5.68 -13.49 3.85
N GLY A 112 6.70 -12.88 3.22
CA GLY A 112 6.87 -12.88 1.77
C GLY A 112 6.09 -11.79 1.02
N LEU A 113 5.99 -11.97 -0.30
CA LEU A 113 5.24 -11.15 -1.25
C LEU A 113 4.23 -11.99 -2.05
N VAL A 114 4.70 -13.09 -2.65
CA VAL A 114 3.93 -13.98 -3.53
C VAL A 114 4.03 -15.46 -3.11
N ASN A 115 5.22 -15.96 -2.79
CA ASN A 115 5.47 -17.36 -2.45
C ASN A 115 5.83 -17.55 -0.97
N GLY A 116 5.41 -16.64 -0.11
CA GLY A 116 5.67 -16.68 1.32
C GLY A 116 7.13 -16.46 1.67
N ALA A 117 7.59 -17.14 2.71
CA ALA A 117 8.98 -17.08 3.16
C ALA A 117 10.03 -17.41 2.07
N ALA A 118 9.64 -18.15 1.02
CA ALA A 118 10.52 -18.49 -0.09
C ALA A 118 10.99 -17.28 -0.90
N ASP A 119 10.23 -16.17 -0.90
CA ASP A 119 10.59 -14.96 -1.67
C ASP A 119 11.86 -14.28 -1.15
N TRP A 120 12.24 -14.54 0.11
CA TRP A 120 13.49 -14.01 0.68
C TRP A 120 14.73 -14.71 0.14
N GLY A 121 14.61 -15.90 -0.46
CA GLY A 121 15.73 -16.69 -0.96
C GLY A 121 16.86 -16.80 0.07
N ASN A 122 18.08 -16.50 -0.34
CA ASN A 122 19.27 -16.57 0.51
C ASN A 122 19.23 -15.59 1.70
N ASN A 123 18.44 -14.53 1.62
CA ASN A 123 18.33 -13.51 2.66
C ASN A 123 17.34 -13.92 3.77
N PHE A 124 16.68 -15.08 3.66
CA PHE A 124 15.69 -15.52 4.64
C PHE A 124 16.27 -15.66 6.05
N GLN A 125 17.44 -16.28 6.19
CA GLN A 125 18.03 -16.56 7.51
C GLN A 125 18.37 -15.28 8.31
N GLU A 126 18.66 -14.18 7.62
CA GLU A 126 18.93 -12.89 8.26
C GLU A 126 17.63 -12.15 8.61
N ASN A 127 16.57 -12.37 7.83
CA ASN A 127 15.35 -11.57 7.87
C ASN A 127 14.12 -12.28 8.47
N TYR A 128 14.13 -13.60 8.70
CA TYR A 128 12.96 -14.38 9.15
C TYR A 128 12.25 -13.82 10.38
N LYS A 129 12.97 -13.10 11.26
CA LYS A 129 12.41 -12.44 12.44
C LYS A 129 11.37 -11.37 12.10
N SER A 130 11.32 -10.88 10.86
CA SER A 130 10.28 -9.94 10.42
C SER A 130 8.90 -10.59 10.34
N CYS A 131 8.84 -11.90 10.13
CA CYS A 131 7.61 -12.63 9.92
C CYS A 131 7.47 -13.86 10.83
N GLU A 132 8.20 -13.88 11.95
CA GLU A 132 8.14 -14.95 12.95
C GLU A 132 6.75 -15.02 13.59
N CYS A 133 6.18 -16.22 13.64
CA CYS A 133 4.83 -16.48 14.13
C CYS A 133 4.90 -17.08 15.52
N SER A 134 4.22 -16.46 16.51
CA SER A 134 4.38 -16.79 17.93
C SER A 134 3.10 -17.30 18.61
N SER A 135 1.96 -17.36 17.90
CA SER A 135 0.64 -17.62 18.51
C SER A 135 -0.12 -18.74 17.82
N SER A 136 -0.91 -19.50 18.59
CA SER A 136 -1.77 -20.59 18.11
C SER A 136 -3.05 -20.11 17.40
N SER A 137 -3.34 -18.81 17.44
CA SER A 137 -4.51 -18.19 16.79
C SER A 137 -4.24 -17.70 15.38
N ASP A 138 -2.97 -17.59 15.00
CA ASP A 138 -2.52 -17.12 13.69
C ASP A 138 -2.18 -18.35 12.81
N ALA A 139 -2.46 -18.27 11.51
CA ALA A 139 -2.08 -19.33 10.58
C ALA A 139 -0.55 -19.30 10.38
N CYS A 140 0.17 -20.27 10.96
CA CYS A 140 1.62 -20.36 10.88
C CYS A 140 2.05 -21.60 10.08
N VAL A 141 3.14 -21.46 9.31
CA VAL A 141 3.79 -22.57 8.59
C VAL A 141 5.26 -22.70 9.02
N MET A 142 5.81 -23.91 8.86
CA MET A 142 7.24 -24.16 9.08
C MET A 142 8.01 -23.99 7.77
N TYR A 143 9.01 -23.11 7.76
CA TYR A 143 9.90 -22.89 6.62
C TYR A 143 11.36 -22.83 7.10
N GLU A 144 12.22 -23.68 6.53
CA GLU A 144 13.64 -23.84 6.93
C GLU A 144 13.87 -23.94 8.45
N GLY A 145 12.99 -24.67 9.16
CA GLY A 145 13.08 -24.87 10.60
C GLY A 145 12.65 -23.65 11.44
N LYS A 146 12.08 -22.61 10.83
CA LYS A 146 11.48 -21.45 11.50
C LYS A 146 9.96 -21.46 11.36
N GLN A 147 9.27 -20.98 12.39
CA GLN A 147 7.81 -20.82 12.37
C GLN A 147 7.47 -19.40 11.93
N VAL A 148 6.79 -19.27 10.79
CA VAL A 148 6.49 -17.99 10.15
C VAL A 148 5.02 -17.90 9.76
N TYR A 149 4.50 -16.69 9.56
CA TYR A 149 3.12 -16.49 9.14
C TYR A 149 2.85 -17.13 7.76
N GLU A 150 1.71 -17.80 7.64
CA GLU A 150 1.16 -18.24 6.35
C GLU A 150 0.76 -17.01 5.52
N GLN A 151 0.94 -17.09 4.21
CA GLN A 151 0.62 -16.01 3.27
C GLN A 151 -0.83 -16.10 2.80
#